data_AF-A0A382DRT8-F1
#
_entry.id   AF-A0A382DRT8-F1
#
_cell.length_a   1.000
_cell.length_b   1.000
_cell.length_c   1.000
_cell.angle_alpha   90.00
_cell.angle_beta   90.00
_cell.angle_gamma   90.00
#
_symmetry.space_group_name_H-M   'P 1'
#
loop_
_entity.id
_entity.type
_entity.pdbx_description
1 polymer ?
#
loop_
_entity_poly.entity_id
_entity_poly.type
_entity_poly.pdbx_seq_one_letter_code
_entity_poly.pdbx_strand_id
1 'polypeptide(L)'
;MKLDKDQLEQFHTEGFLFLPECFSLAESHTLLDEAHKVYQLDRPEVVQETSGVARTAFAAHTYNDAFARLGAHPRLIEPVVQILGEEVYIHQYKVNAKAAFDGEVWQWH
;
A
#
# COMPACT_ATOMS: atom_id res chain seq x y z
N MET A 1 9.80 -8.96 8.84
CA MET A 1 9.23 -9.97 9.75
C MET A 1 9.22 -11.30 9.02
N LYS A 2 9.36 -12.42 9.74
CA LYS A 2 9.28 -13.74 9.11
C LYS A 2 7.89 -14.35 9.28
N LEU A 3 7.35 -14.89 8.18
CA LEU A 3 6.18 -15.75 8.19
C LEU A 3 6.54 -17.12 8.80
N ASP A 4 5.60 -17.68 9.56
CA ASP A 4 5.69 -19.07 10.02
C ASP A 4 5.22 -20.06 8.93
N LYS A 5 5.30 -21.35 9.22
CA LYS A 5 4.94 -22.40 8.26
C LYS A 5 3.45 -22.41 7.93
N ASP A 6 2.61 -22.10 8.91
CA ASP A 6 1.16 -22.16 8.75
C ASP A 6 0.69 -20.98 7.89
N GLN A 7 1.28 -19.79 8.07
CA GLN A 7 1.08 -18.64 7.22
C GLN A 7 1.56 -18.89 5.78
N LEU A 8 2.71 -19.54 5.58
CA LEU A 8 3.17 -19.88 4.24
C LEU A 8 2.20 -20.86 3.55
N GLU A 9 1.76 -21.89 4.25
CA GLU A 9 0.79 -22.87 3.72
C GLU A 9 -0.57 -22.21 3.42
N GLN A 10 -1.04 -21.32 4.29
CA GLN A 10 -2.26 -20.55 4.06
C GLN A 10 -2.15 -19.72 2.79
N PHE A 11 -1.04 -19.01 2.57
CA PHE A 11 -0.85 -18.25 1.34
C PHE A 11 -0.89 -19.14 0.10
N HIS A 12 -0.23 -20.32 0.15
CA HIS A 12 -0.22 -21.26 -0.96
C HIS A 12 -1.61 -21.86 -1.26
N THR A 13 -2.43 -22.06 -0.24
CA THR A 13 -3.76 -22.65 -0.37
C THR A 13 -4.84 -21.63 -0.74
N GLU A 14 -4.83 -20.45 -0.10
CA GLU A 14 -5.90 -19.46 -0.18
C GLU A 14 -5.56 -18.28 -1.11
N GLY A 15 -4.29 -18.09 -1.44
CA GLY A 15 -3.81 -17.02 -2.31
C GLY A 15 -3.70 -15.64 -1.64
N PHE A 16 -3.94 -15.53 -0.33
CA PHE A 16 -3.77 -14.28 0.43
C PHE A 16 -3.42 -14.55 1.89
N LEU A 17 -2.91 -13.51 2.58
CA LEU A 17 -2.68 -13.50 4.02
C LEU A 17 -3.23 -12.24 4.66
N PHE A 18 -3.77 -12.38 5.86
CA PHE A 18 -4.15 -11.27 6.72
C PHE A 18 -3.24 -11.20 7.94
N LEU A 19 -2.47 -10.11 8.03
CA LEU A 19 -1.50 -9.88 9.10
C LEU A 19 -1.96 -8.66 9.93
N PRO A 20 -2.73 -8.87 11.00
CA PRO A 20 -3.19 -7.75 11.83
C PRO A 20 -2.02 -7.11 12.58
N GLU A 21 -2.17 -5.82 12.90
CA GLU A 21 -1.24 -5.09 13.79
C GLU A 21 0.23 -5.06 13.33
N CYS A 22 0.51 -5.19 12.03
CA CYS A 22 1.88 -5.05 11.46
C CYS A 22 2.53 -3.69 11.74
N PHE A 23 1.69 -2.66 11.94
CA PHE A 23 2.09 -1.32 12.28
C PHE A 23 1.26 -0.83 13.47
N SER A 24 1.90 -0.06 14.33
CA SER A 24 1.24 0.63 15.44
C SER A 24 0.26 1.69 14.94
N LEU A 25 -0.61 2.14 15.84
CA LEU A 25 -1.51 3.27 15.56
C LEU A 25 -0.75 4.55 15.20
N ALA A 26 0.38 4.82 15.85
CA ALA A 26 1.18 6.02 15.55
C ALA A 26 1.82 5.97 14.15
N GLU A 27 2.37 4.82 13.76
CA GLU A 27 2.90 4.59 12.40
C GLU A 27 1.77 4.74 11.36
N SER A 28 0.60 4.17 11.65
CA SER A 28 -0.56 4.21 10.76
C SER A 28 -1.12 5.64 10.61
N HIS A 29 -1.21 6.42 11.70
CA HIS A 29 -1.62 7.82 11.63
C HIS A 29 -0.64 8.68 10.82
N THR A 30 0.66 8.44 10.97
CA THR A 30 1.68 9.14 10.16
C THR A 30 1.44 8.90 8.67
N LEU A 31 1.19 7.65 8.27
CA LEU A 31 0.91 7.31 6.87
C LEU A 31 -0.40 7.94 6.37
N LEU A 32 -1.42 8.02 7.22
CA LEU A 32 -2.70 8.66 6.88
C LEU A 32 -2.53 10.16 6.64
N ASP A 33 -1.80 10.85 7.51
CA ASP A 33 -1.51 12.28 7.37
C ASP A 33 -0.71 12.56 6.09
N GLU A 34 0.27 11.72 5.78
CA GLU A 34 1.05 11.81 4.55
C GLU A 34 0.23 11.50 3.30
N ALA A 35 -0.73 10.57 3.38
CA ALA A 35 -1.68 10.32 2.30
C ALA A 35 -2.49 11.59 1.97
N HIS A 36 -3.03 12.26 2.99
CA HIS A 36 -3.80 13.50 2.81
C HIS A 36 -2.97 14.62 2.16
N LYS A 37 -1.68 14.73 2.51
CA LYS A 37 -0.76 15.68 1.86
C LYS A 37 -0.52 15.31 0.40
N VAL A 38 -0.25 14.03 0.13
CA VAL A 38 -0.01 13.53 -1.24
C VAL A 38 -1.21 13.80 -2.15
N TYR A 39 -2.44 13.59 -1.67
CA TYR A 39 -3.65 13.83 -2.44
C TYR A 39 -3.88 15.30 -2.83
N GLN A 40 -3.23 16.25 -2.15
CA GLN A 40 -3.34 17.68 -2.44
C GLN A 40 -2.26 18.17 -3.42
N LEU A 41 -1.33 17.30 -3.83
CA LEU A 41 -0.29 17.67 -4.77
C LEU A 41 -0.85 17.80 -6.19
N ASP A 42 -0.53 18.90 -6.87
CA ASP A 42 -0.80 19.07 -8.30
C ASP A 42 0.27 18.31 -9.11
N ARG A 43 -0.05 17.07 -9.46
CA ARG A 43 0.88 16.11 -10.07
C ARG A 43 0.18 15.16 -11.02
N PRO A 44 0.83 14.75 -12.13
CA PRO A 44 0.26 13.77 -13.05
C PRO A 44 0.09 12.39 -12.42
N GLU A 45 0.86 12.06 -11.37
CA GLU A 45 0.72 10.79 -10.65
C GLU A 45 -0.47 10.76 -9.67
N VAL A 46 -1.07 11.91 -9.36
CA VAL A 46 -2.23 12.03 -8.47
C VAL A 46 -3.48 12.17 -9.33
N VAL A 47 -4.14 11.04 -9.57
CA VAL A 47 -5.38 10.97 -10.34
C VAL A 47 -6.54 11.36 -9.43
N GLN A 48 -7.32 12.34 -9.89
CA GLN A 48 -8.56 12.78 -9.24
C GLN A 48 -9.77 12.25 -10.02
N GLU A 49 -10.87 12.04 -9.32
CA GLU A 49 -12.19 11.89 -9.91
C GLU A 49 -12.62 13.19 -10.60
N THR A 50 -13.66 13.13 -11.43
CA THR A 50 -14.24 14.31 -12.09
C THR A 50 -14.76 15.35 -11.11
N SER A 51 -15.07 14.95 -9.86
CA SER A 51 -15.44 15.82 -8.75
C SER A 51 -14.27 16.60 -8.14
N GLY A 52 -13.02 16.32 -8.55
CA GLY A 52 -11.80 16.90 -7.98
C GLY A 52 -11.29 16.17 -6.73
N VAL A 53 -11.97 15.10 -6.31
CA VAL A 53 -11.55 14.26 -5.18
C VAL A 53 -10.44 13.32 -5.63
N ALA A 54 -9.35 13.23 -4.87
CA ALA A 54 -8.27 12.28 -5.19
C ALA A 54 -8.79 10.83 -5.21
N ARG A 55 -8.48 10.10 -6.29
CA ARG A 55 -8.82 8.70 -6.51
C ARG A 55 -7.63 7.80 -6.20
N THR A 56 -6.49 8.09 -6.83
CA THR A 56 -5.28 7.28 -6.71
C THR A 56 -4.03 8.13 -6.83
N ALA A 57 -3.10 7.97 -5.90
CA ALA A 57 -1.74 8.47 -6.02
C ALA A 57 -0.80 7.34 -6.44
N PHE A 58 -0.25 7.41 -7.65
CA PHE A 58 0.75 6.48 -8.15
C PHE A 58 2.14 6.88 -7.69
N ALA A 59 3.03 5.89 -7.57
CA ALA A 59 4.46 6.07 -7.32
C ALA A 59 4.80 6.96 -6.11
N ALA A 60 3.92 7.08 -5.10
CA ALA A 60 4.13 7.99 -3.97
C ALA A 60 5.44 7.76 -3.20
N HIS A 61 5.98 6.54 -3.23
CA HIS A 61 7.30 6.21 -2.71
C HIS A 61 8.48 6.96 -3.37
N THR A 62 8.30 7.63 -4.52
CA THR A 62 9.37 8.39 -5.19
C THR A 62 9.38 9.88 -4.84
N TYR A 63 8.29 10.39 -4.26
CA TYR A 63 8.13 11.81 -3.92
C TYR A 63 7.58 12.07 -2.51
N ASN A 64 7.37 11.03 -1.71
CA ASN A 64 6.99 11.12 -0.30
C ASN A 64 7.80 10.14 0.56
N ASP A 65 8.51 10.67 1.55
CA ASP A 65 9.45 9.90 2.38
C ASP A 65 8.77 8.81 3.22
N ALA A 66 7.55 9.05 3.71
CA ALA A 66 6.84 8.06 4.51
C ALA A 66 6.44 6.85 3.65
N PHE A 67 5.98 7.09 2.42
CA PHE A 67 5.69 6.04 1.46
C PHE A 67 6.95 5.37 0.90
N ALA A 68 8.07 6.10 0.78
CA ALA A 68 9.37 5.51 0.45
C ALA A 68 9.80 4.49 1.52
N ARG A 69 9.69 4.88 2.79
CA ARG A 69 10.00 4.01 3.94
C ARG A 69 9.05 2.83 4.02
N LEU A 70 7.75 3.03 3.79
CA LEU A 70 6.77 1.95 3.78
C LEU A 70 7.07 0.94 2.67
N GLY A 71 7.30 1.40 1.44
CA GLY A 71 7.59 0.55 0.28
C GLY A 71 8.84 -0.31 0.43
N ALA A 72 9.82 0.14 1.23
CA ALA A 72 11.04 -0.61 1.54
C ALA A 72 11.02 -1.27 2.93
N HIS A 73 9.89 -1.26 3.63
CA HIS A 73 9.87 -1.66 5.04
C HIS A 73 10.09 -3.17 5.21
N PRO A 74 10.99 -3.63 6.09
CA PRO A 74 11.29 -5.06 6.26
C PRO A 74 10.11 -5.89 6.79
N ARG A 75 9.11 -5.25 7.43
CA ARG A 75 7.86 -5.95 7.78
C ARG A 75 7.00 -6.30 6.55
N LEU A 76 7.22 -5.67 5.40
CA LEU A 76 6.54 -5.98 4.13
C LEU A 76 7.44 -6.76 3.18
N ILE A 77 8.71 -6.36 3.04
CA ILE A 77 9.63 -6.98 2.08
C ILE A 77 10.02 -8.40 2.48
N GLU A 78 10.33 -8.66 3.76
CA GLU A 78 10.78 -10.00 4.17
C GLU A 78 9.72 -11.10 3.92
N PRO A 79 8.42 -10.91 4.25
CA PRO A 79 7.38 -11.86 3.87
C PRO A 79 7.28 -12.12 2.37
N VAL A 80 7.38 -11.07 1.54
CA VAL A 80 7.31 -11.20 0.08
C VAL A 80 8.50 -11.98 -0.46
N VAL A 81 9.72 -11.69 0.03
CA VAL A 81 10.93 -12.44 -0.33
C VAL A 81 10.82 -13.91 0.10
N GLN A 82 10.24 -14.20 1.27
CA GLN A 82 10.00 -15.59 1.70
C GLN A 82 9.03 -16.32 0.76
N ILE A 83 7.96 -15.65 0.32
CA ILE A 83 6.95 -16.22 -0.56
C ILE A 83 7.52 -16.47 -1.97
N LEU A 84 8.29 -15.51 -2.51
CA LEU A 84 8.80 -15.57 -3.89
C LEU A 84 10.12 -16.33 -4.01
N GLY A 85 10.91 -16.41 -2.93
CA GLY A 85 12.21 -17.09 -2.93
C GLY A 85 13.32 -16.33 -3.65
N GLU A 86 13.13 -15.04 -3.95
CA GLU A 86 14.07 -14.20 -4.68
C GLU A 86 14.09 -12.76 -4.16
N GLU A 87 15.10 -11.98 -4.59
CA GLU A 87 15.14 -10.54 -4.35
C GLU A 87 14.04 -9.83 -5.15
N VAL A 88 13.49 -8.75 -4.60
CA VAL A 88 12.30 -8.08 -5.14
C VAL A 88 12.54 -6.60 -5.39
N TYR A 89 11.73 -6.02 -6.28
CA TYR A 89 11.68 -4.59 -6.55
C TYR A 89 10.23 -4.11 -6.63
N ILE A 90 10.00 -2.79 -6.52
CA ILE A 90 8.66 -2.22 -6.64
C ILE A 90 8.27 -2.15 -8.12
N HIS A 91 7.40 -3.06 -8.55
CA HIS A 91 6.79 -3.02 -9.89
C HIS A 91 5.76 -1.89 -10.01
N GLN A 92 4.89 -1.73 -9.00
CA GLN A 92 3.88 -0.68 -8.94
C GLN A 92 3.63 -0.27 -7.48
N TYR A 93 3.38 1.02 -7.27
CA TYR A 93 2.95 1.57 -5.98
C TYR A 93 1.74 2.46 -6.21
N LYS A 94 0.68 2.25 -5.44
CA LYS A 94 -0.54 3.05 -5.50
C LYS A 94 -1.14 3.23 -4.11
N VAL A 95 -1.58 4.44 -3.81
CA VAL A 95 -2.43 4.75 -2.65
C VAL A 95 -3.80 5.11 -3.20
N ASN A 96 -4.79 4.24 -2.95
CA ASN A 96 -6.16 4.46 -3.41
C ASN A 96 -6.95 5.15 -2.31
N ALA A 97 -7.48 6.33 -2.62
CA ALA A 97 -8.49 6.99 -1.80
C ALA A 97 -9.87 6.49 -2.22
N LYS A 98 -10.66 6.05 -1.25
CA LYS A 98 -12.09 5.83 -1.44
C LYS A 98 -12.83 6.83 -0.58
N ALA A 99 -13.14 7.99 -1.15
CA ALA A 99 -13.85 9.02 -0.43
C ALA A 99 -15.22 8.53 0.04
N ALA A 100 -15.59 8.89 1.26
CA ALA A 100 -16.92 8.62 1.76
C ALA A 100 -17.94 9.30 0.83
N PHE A 101 -18.98 8.55 0.44
CA PHE A 101 -20.09 9.01 -0.40
C PHE A 101 -19.77 9.35 -1.88
N ASP A 102 -18.50 9.35 -2.31
CA ASP A 102 -18.09 9.71 -3.69
C ASP A 102 -17.09 8.71 -4.33
N GLY A 103 -16.78 7.60 -3.65
CA GLY A 103 -15.82 6.60 -4.14
C GLY A 103 -16.45 5.58 -5.10
N GLU A 104 -16.04 5.61 -6.36
CA GLU A 104 -16.43 4.60 -7.36
C GLU A 104 -15.97 3.17 -7.00
N VAL A 105 -16.60 2.18 -7.63
CA VAL A 105 -16.32 0.76 -7.41
C VAL A 105 -15.09 0.33 -8.21
N TRP A 106 -14.18 -0.41 -7.57
CA TRP A 106 -13.15 -1.20 -8.26
C TRP A 106 -13.79 -2.51 -8.72
N GLN A 107 -13.81 -2.74 -10.04
CA GLN A 107 -14.34 -3.97 -10.62
C GLN A 107 -13.46 -5.17 -10.24
N TRP A 108 -14.08 -6.35 -10.18
CA TRP A 108 -13.36 -7.62 -10.05
C TRP A 108 -12.40 -7.78 -11.23
N HIS A 109 -11.15 -8.12 -10.92
CA HIS A 109 -10.06 -8.35 -11.86
C HIS A 109 -9.11 -9.41 -11.31
#